data_AF-A0A0B6XAK6-F1
#
_entry.id   AF-A0A0B6XAK6-F1
#
_cell.length_a   1.000
_cell.length_b   1.000
_cell.length_c   1.000
_cell.angle_alpha   90.00
_cell.angle_beta   90.00
_cell.angle_gamma   90.00
#
_symmetry.space_group_name_H-M   'P 1'
#
loop_
_entity.id
_entity.type
_entity.pdbx_description
1 polymer ?
#
loop_
_entity_poly.entity_id
_entity_poly.type
_entity_poly.pdbx_seq_one_letter_code
_entity_poly.pdbx_strand_id
1 'polypeptide(L)' 'MQQSGLFYHKEAHRLTLGGILYRMRTGYPWRDLPPEFG' A
#
# COMPACT_ATOMS: atom_id res chain seq x y z
N MET A 1 -0.70 2.46 32.07
CA MET A 1 -0.43 3.18 30.81
C MET A 1 -0.82 2.25 29.66
N GLN A 2 -1.98 2.44 29.06
CA GLN A 2 -2.44 1.59 27.95
C GLN A 2 -1.78 2.10 26.66
N GLN A 3 -0.70 1.44 26.22
CA GLN A 3 -0.18 1.64 24.87
C GLN A 3 -1.18 1.00 23.91
N SER A 4 -2.05 1.81 23.30
CA SER A 4 -2.94 1.35 22.24
C SER A 4 -2.10 0.70 21.14
N GLY A 5 -2.39 -0.57 20.84
CA GLY A 5 -1.63 -1.45 19.94
C GLY A 5 -1.71 -1.10 18.45
N LEU A 6 -1.64 0.18 18.10
CA LEU A 6 -1.58 0.66 16.72
C LEU A 6 -0.11 0.80 16.31
N PHE A 7 0.55 -0.33 16.05
CA PHE A 7 1.86 -0.32 15.44
C PHE A 7 1.71 0.19 13.99
N TYR A 8 2.21 1.40 13.71
CA TYR A 8 2.19 1.97 12.37
C TYR A 8 3.16 1.19 11.47
N HIS A 9 2.64 0.21 10.73
CA HIS A 9 3.40 -0.56 9.75
C HIS A 9 3.70 0.32 8.51
N LYS A 10 4.79 1.09 8.61
CA LYS A 10 5.29 2.01 7.56
C LYS A 10 5.44 1.34 6.20
N GLU A 11 5.90 0.11 6.19
CA GLU A 11 6.17 -0.65 4.97
C GLU A 11 4.89 -0.99 4.21
N ALA A 12 3.92 -1.61 4.89
CA ALA A 12 2.60 -1.90 4.30
C ALA A 12 1.93 -0.62 3.76
N HIS A 13 2.03 0.48 4.49
CA HIS A 13 1.48 1.77 4.04
C HIS A 13 2.18 2.31 2.79
N ARG A 14 3.52 2.20 2.72
CA ARG A 14 4.30 2.60 1.53
C ARG A 14 3.96 1.77 0.31
N LEU A 15 3.79 0.45 0.47
CA LEU A 15 3.39 -0.45 -0.61
C LEU A 15 1.99 -0.11 -1.11
N THR A 16 1.01 0.09 -0.22
CA THR A 16 -0.35 0.48 -0.61
C THR A 16 -0.38 1.82 -1.34
N LEU A 17 0.32 2.84 -0.82
CA LEU A 17 0.42 4.14 -1.50
C LEU A 17 1.14 4.01 -2.85
N GLY A 18 2.20 3.21 -2.93
CA GLY A 18 2.91 2.91 -4.16
C GLY A 18 2.00 2.29 -5.22
N GLY A 19 1.17 1.33 -4.84
CA GLY A 19 0.20 0.69 -5.74
C GLY A 19 -0.89 1.66 -6.22
N ILE A 20 -1.40 2.52 -5.34
CA ILE A 20 -2.33 3.59 -5.71
C ILE A 20 -1.69 4.54 -6.73
N LEU A 21 -0.46 5.01 -6.48
CA LEU A 21 0.26 5.91 -7.38
C LEU A 21 0.60 5.25 -8.71
N TYR A 22 1.00 3.98 -8.69
CA TYR A 22 1.26 3.20 -9.89
C TYR A 22 0.02 3.12 -10.76
N ARG A 23 -1.14 2.81 -10.16
CA ARG A 23 -2.44 2.82 -10.84
C ARG A 23 -2.80 4.19 -11.41
N MET A 24 -2.59 5.27 -10.66
CA MET A 24 -2.85 6.62 -11.15
C MET A 24 -1.96 6.98 -12.35
N ARG A 25 -0.72 6.48 -12.37
CA ARG A 25 0.25 6.75 -13.45
C ARG A 25 0.00 5.92 -14.71
N THR A 26 -0.35 4.65 -14.57
CA THR A 26 -0.47 3.70 -15.69
C THR A 26 -1.91 3.45 -16.12
N GLY A 27 -2.89 3.74 -15.27
CA GLY A 27 -4.31 3.44 -15.52
C GLY A 27 -4.67 1.96 -15.40
N TYR A 28 -3.75 1.12 -14.91
CA TYR A 28 -3.94 -0.33 -14.84
C TYR A 28 -5.05 -0.73 -13.85
N PRO A 29 -5.85 -1.77 -14.15
CA PRO A 29 -6.86 -2.27 -13.23
C PRO A 29 -6.19 -2.93 -12.01
N TRP A 30 -6.88 -2.90 -10.87
CA TRP A 30 -6.35 -3.43 -9.59
C TRP A 30 -5.91 -4.89 -9.64
N ARG A 31 -6.54 -5.70 -10.51
CA ARG A 31 -6.22 -7.12 -10.67
C ARG A 31 -4.84 -7.35 -11.28
N ASP A 32 -4.38 -6.40 -12.06
CA ASP A 32 -3.15 -6.56 -12.84
C ASP A 32 -2.01 -5.73 -12.22
N LEU A 33 -2.14 -5.33 -10.94
CA LEU A 33 -1.07 -4.66 -10.21
C LEU A 33 0.14 -5.60 -10.05
N PRO A 34 1.37 -5.07 -10.12
CA PRO A 34 2.57 -5.83 -9.83
C PRO A 34 2.51 -6.48 -8.42
N PRO A 35 3.01 -7.72 -8.26
CA PRO A 35 2.96 -8.48 -6.99
C PRO A 35 3.79 -7.85 -5.87
N GLU A 36 4.63 -6.88 -6.21
CA GLU A 36 5.40 -6.07 -5.26
C GLU A 36 4.52 -5.13 -4.41
N PHE A 37 3.28 -4.84 -4.83
CA PHE A 37 2.34 -3.99 -4.08
C PHE A 37 1.32 -4.77 -3.23
N GLY A 38 1.28 -6.11 -3.35
CA GLY A 38 0.29 -6.97 -2.68
C GLY A 38 0.43 -8.43 -3.06
#